data_AF-A0A7Z9ZGI3-F1
#
_entry.id   AF-A0A7Z9ZGI3-F1
#
_cell.length_a   1.000
_cell.length_b   1.000
_cell.length_c   1.000
_cell.angle_alpha   90.00
_cell.angle_beta   90.00
_cell.angle_gamma   90.00
#
_symmetry.space_group_name_H-M   'P 1'
#
loop_
_entity.id
_entity.type
_entity.pdbx_description
1 polymer ?
#
loop_
_entity_poly.entity_id
_entity_poly.type
_entity_poly.pdbx_seq_one_letter_code
_entity_poly.pdbx_strand_id
1 'polypeptide(L)'
;MRQEAQAQMADGRRVGVLVADEDVVAFADLGLVVEAVGSAEDLSTVARRLFGALRALDARGVEIILARDFGSHGLGLAIRDRLRRAASSVEEIPH
;
A
#
# COMPACT_ATOMS: atom_id res chain seq x y z
N MET A 1 -2.77 5.38 8.51
CA MET A 1 -2.75 4.07 7.81
C MET A 1 -3.14 2.89 8.70
N ARG A 2 -2.45 2.60 9.81
CA ARG A 2 -2.81 1.45 10.69
C ARG A 2 -4.24 1.52 11.25
N GLN A 3 -4.63 2.68 11.79
CA GLN A 3 -5.99 2.92 12.28
C GLN A 3 -7.04 2.72 11.18
N GLU A 4 -6.76 3.22 9.97
CA GLU A 4 -7.65 3.05 8.82
C GLU A 4 -7.79 1.57 8.43
N ALA A 5 -6.68 0.81 8.42
CA ALA A 5 -6.73 -0.62 8.15
C ALA A 5 -7.69 -1.33 9.13
N GLN A 6 -7.59 -0.99 10.42
CA GLN A 6 -8.46 -1.55 11.46
C GLN A 6 -9.92 -1.12 11.28
N ALA A 7 -10.19 0.13 10.91
CA ALA A 7 -11.54 0.61 10.65
C ALA A 7 -12.19 -0.14 9.49
N GLN A 8 -11.49 -0.27 8.35
CA GLN A 8 -11.98 -0.99 7.18
C GLN A 8 -12.18 -2.49 7.47
N MET A 9 -11.30 -3.09 8.30
CA MET A 9 -11.48 -4.46 8.77
C MET A 9 -12.68 -4.61 9.71
N ALA A 10 -12.93 -3.63 10.59
CA ALA A 10 -14.11 -3.62 11.47
C ALA A 10 -15.41 -3.50 10.66
N ASP A 11 -15.37 -2.83 9.51
CA ASP A 11 -16.45 -2.77 8.53
C ASP A 11 -16.59 -4.07 7.71
N GLY A 12 -15.81 -5.11 8.02
CA GLY A 12 -15.88 -6.43 7.40
C GLY A 12 -15.16 -6.55 6.06
N ARG A 13 -14.43 -5.51 5.63
CA ARG A 13 -13.73 -5.51 4.35
C ARG A 13 -12.41 -6.27 4.42
N ARG A 14 -12.04 -6.93 3.33
CA ARG A 14 -10.71 -7.53 3.19
C ARG A 14 -9.67 -6.47 2.84
N VAL A 15 -8.80 -6.15 3.79
CA VAL A 15 -7.79 -5.09 3.64
C VAL A 15 -6.44 -5.66 3.19
N GLY A 16 -5.87 -5.01 2.17
CA GLY A 16 -4.47 -5.16 1.78
C GLY A 16 -3.67 -3.91 2.11
N VAL A 17 -2.40 -4.07 2.48
CA VAL A 17 -1.46 -2.95 2.64
C VAL A 17 -0.26 -3.13 1.72
N LEU A 18 0.13 -2.04 1.06
CA LEU A 18 1.33 -1.95 0.25
C LEU A 18 2.29 -0.99 0.94
N VAL A 19 3.37 -1.54 1.50
CA VAL A 19 4.28 -0.80 2.39
C VAL A 19 5.75 -1.07 2.06
N ALA A 20 6.65 -0.31 2.67
CA ALA A 20 8.07 -0.62 2.57
C ALA A 20 8.46 -1.74 3.52
N ASP A 21 9.63 -2.34 3.29
CA ASP A 21 10.14 -3.46 4.10
C ASP A 21 10.21 -3.09 5.59
N GLU A 22 10.54 -1.83 5.90
CA GLU A 22 10.66 -1.33 7.28
C GLU A 22 9.32 -1.27 8.02
N ASP A 23 8.20 -1.12 7.32
CA ASP A 23 6.88 -0.96 7.96
C ASP A 23 6.14 -2.28 8.14
N VAL A 24 6.59 -3.39 7.54
CA VAL A 24 5.89 -4.69 7.55
C VAL A 24 5.53 -5.12 8.97
N VAL A 25 6.45 -4.93 9.91
CA VAL A 25 6.29 -5.29 11.32
C VAL A 25 5.10 -4.54 11.96
N ALA A 26 4.83 -3.30 11.54
CA ALA A 26 3.75 -2.50 12.07
C ALA A 26 2.35 -2.98 11.67
N PHE A 27 2.22 -4.01 10.83
CA PHE A 27 0.94 -4.58 10.41
C PHE A 27 0.84 -6.10 10.64
N ALA A 28 1.91 -6.73 11.13
CA ALA A 28 1.99 -8.19 11.27
C ALA A 28 0.94 -8.78 12.22
N ASP A 29 0.46 -7.99 13.18
CA ASP A 29 -0.53 -8.40 14.18
C ASP A 29 -1.99 -8.19 13.75
N LEU A 30 -2.23 -7.56 12.59
CA LEU A 30 -3.56 -7.17 12.15
C LEU A 30 -4.26 -8.22 11.26
N GLY A 31 -3.61 -9.32 10.89
CA GLY A 31 -4.23 -10.39 10.08
C GLY A 31 -4.65 -9.97 8.65
N LEU A 32 -4.13 -8.85 8.17
CA LEU A 32 -4.36 -8.29 6.83
C LEU A 32 -3.35 -8.85 5.80
N VAL A 33 -3.58 -8.58 4.51
CA VAL A 33 -2.63 -8.98 3.45
C VAL A 33 -1.56 -7.91 3.31
N VAL A 34 -0.31 -8.22 3.66
CA VAL A 34 0.83 -7.29 3.54
C VAL A 34 1.64 -7.62 2.28
N GLU A 35 1.85 -6.63 1.41
CA GLU A 35 2.82 -6.69 0.33
C GLU A 35 3.91 -5.64 0.55
N ALA A 36 5.15 -6.11 0.65
CA ALA A 36 6.32 -5.26 0.79
C ALA A 36 6.93 -4.98 -0.59
N VAL A 37 7.17 -3.71 -0.91
CA VAL A 37 7.68 -3.28 -2.23
C VAL A 37 9.16 -2.94 -2.24
N GLY A 38 9.89 -3.20 -1.14
CA GLY A 38 11.30 -2.84 -0.98
C GLY A 38 11.49 -1.75 0.08
N SER A 39 12.74 -1.32 0.25
CA SER A 39 13.10 -0.27 1.21
C SER A 39 12.55 1.11 0.83
N ALA A 40 12.19 1.89 1.85
CA ALA A 40 11.89 3.32 1.74
C ALA A 40 13.00 4.12 1.04
N GLU A 41 14.25 3.70 1.22
CA GLU A 41 15.44 4.38 0.74
C GLU A 41 15.79 4.02 -0.71
N ASP A 42 15.19 2.95 -1.27
CA ASP A 42 15.36 2.53 -2.66
C ASP A 42 14.05 2.59 -3.44
N LEU A 43 13.67 3.82 -3.80
CA LEU A 43 12.46 4.09 -4.59
C LEU A 43 12.49 3.46 -6.00
N SER A 44 13.66 3.09 -6.52
CA SER A 44 13.77 2.41 -7.81
C SER A 44 13.24 0.97 -7.71
N THR A 45 13.61 0.27 -6.63
CA THR A 45 13.07 -1.06 -6.34
C THR A 45 11.58 -1.00 -6.06
N VAL A 46 11.12 0.00 -5.28
CA VAL A 46 9.69 0.24 -5.03
C VAL A 46 8.92 0.37 -6.33
N ALA A 47 9.36 1.25 -7.24
CA ALA A 47 8.69 1.46 -8.52
C ALA A 47 8.63 0.19 -9.38
N ARG A 48 9.69 -0.64 -9.36
CA ARG A 48 9.76 -1.88 -10.13
C ARG A 48 8.82 -2.97 -9.57
N ARG A 49 8.65 -3.03 -8.25
CA ARG A 49 7.82 -4.05 -7.57
C ARG A 49 6.35 -3.66 -7.46
N LEU A 50 6.03 -2.36 -7.53
CA LEU A 50 4.70 -1.80 -7.32
C LEU A 50 3.57 -2.57 -8.01
N PHE A 51 3.64 -2.77 -9.33
CA PHE A 51 2.59 -3.46 -10.07
C PHE A 51 2.48 -4.95 -9.75
N GLY A 52 3.60 -5.59 -9.41
CA GLY A 52 3.60 -6.98 -8.94
C GLY A 52 2.83 -7.11 -7.64
N ALA A 53 3.13 -6.25 -6.67
CA ALA A 53 2.44 -6.19 -5.38
C ALA A 53 0.95 -5.88 -5.53
N LEU A 54 0.57 -4.90 -6.36
CA LEU A 54 -0.85 -4.59 -6.62
C LEU A 54 -1.61 -5.80 -7.17
N ARG A 55 -1.02 -6.53 -8.13
CA ARG A 55 -1.65 -7.75 -8.66
C ARG A 55 -1.68 -8.89 -7.67
N ALA A 56 -0.69 -9.00 -6.77
CA ALA A 56 -0.71 -9.99 -5.70
C ALA A 56 -1.86 -9.71 -4.72
N LEU A 57 -2.06 -8.45 -4.34
CA LEU A 57 -3.19 -8.01 -3.50
C LEU A 57 -4.53 -8.30 -4.18
N ASP A 58 -4.67 -7.94 -5.46
CA ASP A 58 -5.87 -8.20 -6.25
C ASP A 58 -6.18 -9.70 -6.35
N ALA A 59 -5.17 -10.54 -6.63
CA ALA A 59 -5.32 -12.00 -6.67
C ALA A 59 -5.69 -12.62 -5.30
N ARG A 60 -5.36 -11.93 -4.20
CA ARG A 60 -5.78 -12.29 -2.84
C ARG A 60 -7.20 -11.83 -2.50
N GLY A 61 -7.86 -11.14 -3.42
CA GLY A 61 -9.25 -10.67 -3.29
C GLY A 61 -9.41 -9.62 -2.20
N VAL A 62 -8.43 -8.74 -2.02
CA VAL A 62 -8.60 -7.59 -1.12
C VAL A 62 -9.55 -6.58 -1.76
N GLU A 63 -10.41 -5.97 -0.95
CA GLU A 63 -11.40 -4.98 -1.40
C GLU A 63 -10.84 -3.56 -1.35
N ILE A 64 -9.91 -3.31 -0.42
CA ILE A 64 -9.23 -2.02 -0.29
C ILE A 64 -7.73 -2.23 -0.12
N ILE A 65 -6.96 -1.40 -0.84
CA ILE A 65 -5.49 -1.36 -0.73
C ILE A 65 -5.12 -0.03 -0.11
N LEU A 66 -4.51 -0.08 1.07
CA LEU A 66 -3.86 1.07 1.66
C LEU A 66 -2.40 1.06 1.22
N ALA A 67 -1.97 2.11 0.53
CA ALA A 67 -0.57 2.25 0.12
C ALA A 67 0.13 3.32 0.96
N ARG A 68 1.36 3.01 1.38
CA ARG A 68 2.29 4.00 1.94
C ARG A 68 2.51 5.14 0.93
N ASP A 69 2.61 6.38 1.43
CA ASP A 69 3.18 7.47 0.64
C ASP A 69 4.72 7.35 0.60
N PHE A 70 5.29 7.35 -0.61
CA PHE A 70 6.74 7.30 -0.84
C PHE A 70 7.34 8.69 -1.09
N GLY A 71 6.58 9.74 -0.79
CA GLY A 71 6.98 11.13 -0.86
C GLY A 71 6.47 11.85 -2.10
N SER A 72 6.51 13.18 -2.03
CA SER A 72 5.91 14.08 -3.03
C SER A 72 6.88 14.58 -4.11
N HIS A 73 8.10 14.05 -4.17
CA HIS A 73 9.14 14.48 -5.10
C HIS A 73 9.79 13.30 -5.83
N GLY A 74 10.40 13.57 -6.99
CA GLY A 74 11.18 12.59 -7.75
C GLY A 74 10.43 11.31 -8.05
N LEU A 75 11.04 10.16 -7.73
CA LEU A 75 10.43 8.85 -7.96
C LEU A 75 9.19 8.61 -7.08
N GLY A 76 9.12 9.17 -5.87
CA GLY A 76 7.96 9.06 -4.98
C GLY A 76 6.71 9.64 -5.63
N LEU A 77 6.83 10.84 -6.22
CA LEU A 77 5.75 11.47 -6.99
C LEU A 77 5.29 10.59 -8.16
N ALA A 78 6.25 10.05 -8.92
CA ALA A 78 5.94 9.18 -10.05
C ALA A 78 5.29 7.85 -9.63
N ILE A 79 5.63 7.32 -8.45
CA ILE A 79 4.95 6.16 -7.84
C ILE A 79 3.52 6.51 -7.48
N ARG A 80 3.30 7.64 -6.81
CA ARG A 80 1.97 8.13 -6.43
C ARG A 80 1.06 8.34 -7.65
N ASP A 81 1.58 8.94 -8.71
CA ASP A 81 0.83 9.11 -9.96
C ASP A 81 0.45 7.79 -10.63
N ARG A 82 1.29 6.75 -10.49
CA ARG A 82 0.97 5.41 -10.99
C ARG A 82 -0.10 4.74 -10.14
N LEU A 83 0.01 4.83 -8.81
CA LEU A 83 -1.02 4.36 -7.88
C LEU A 83 -2.38 5.00 -8.19
N ARG A 84 -2.40 6.33 -8.37
CA ARG A 84 -3.63 7.06 -8.68
C ARG A 84 -4.27 6.66 -10.00
N ARG A 85 -3.47 6.27 -10.99
CA ARG A 85 -3.97 5.76 -12.28
C ARG A 85 -4.45 4.31 -12.21
N ALA A 86 -3.91 3.51 -11.29
CA ALA A 86 -4.31 2.11 -11.12
C ALA A 86 -5.56 1.97 -10.24
N ALA A 87 -5.80 2.91 -9.34
CA ALA A 87 -6.93 2.91 -8.43
C ALA A 87 -8.23 3.35 -9.13
N SER A 88 -9.35 2.71 -8.77
CA SER A 88 -10.69 3.13 -9.18
C SER A 88 -11.17 4.37 -8.42
N SER A 89 -10.76 4.51 -7.16
CA SER A 89 -10.93 5.70 -6.32
C SER A 89 -9.70 5.85 -5.43
N VAL A 90 -9.30 7.10 -5.16
CA VAL A 90 -8.18 7.41 -4.28
C VAL A 90 -8.65 8.37 -3.20
N GLU A 91 -8.47 7.95 -1.95
CA GLU A 91 -8.72 8.76 -0.77
C GLU A 91 -7.40 9.00 -0.06
N GLU A 92 -7.01 10.27 0.06
CA GLU A 92 -5.83 10.65 0.84
C GLU A 92 -6.22 10.63 2.32
N ILE A 93 -5.57 9.76 3.09
CA ILE A 93 -5.80 9.66 4.53
C ILE A 93 -4.93 10.72 5.21
N PRO A 94 -5.52 11.76 5.84
CA PRO A 94 -4.76 12.77 6.56
C PRO A 94 -3.96 12.13 7.70
N HIS A 95 -2.74 12.61 7.93
CA HIS A 95 -1.90 12.23 9.06
C HIS A 95 -2.42 12.78 10.38
#